data_AF-A0A660WII2-F1
#
_entry.id   AF-A0A660WII2-F1
#
_cell.length_a   1.000
_cell.length_b   1.000
_cell.length_c   1.000
_cell.angle_alpha   90.00
_cell.angle_beta   90.00
_cell.angle_gamma   90.00
#
_symmetry.space_group_name_H-M   'P 1'
#
loop_
_entity.id
_entity.type
_entity.pdbx_description
1 polymer ?
#
loop_
_entity_poly.entity_id
_entity_poly.type
_entity_poly.pdbx_seq_one_letter_code
_entity_poly.pdbx_strand_id
1 'polypeptide(L)'
;MKRALLFALLIVLPAAGTAGATHISLKNGCKIEAAILKENDESVFVDLGYMILRIPKADISAMQVGDGEQPPESSPKPPEAGAGEDAAAVEETSPPQEALYKAATREMHESTADMTATQVVERFNDSVVVVSSGSGWGSGFVIHEEGYIVTNNHVIGGGGKINVTLFQKKKDGIEKLELRDVEILANNGYFDVALLKFREGHMKSIREKGFELKPVTFGRMDFVKKGDAVFAIGNPGLGREVLNRTVSEGIVSSRARNITGLPYIQTTAAVNPGNSGGPLFNAKGHVIGIVTLKAFYQEGIAFALPPVYIIEFLKNRDAFAHSEAAEGGIRYLNPPRRKPAVENGESPGKTEPEKAEDGHPEGDAGNGKSEESNGGD
;
A
#
# COMPACT_ATOMS: atom_id res chain seq x y z
N MET A 1 -63.28 -40.78 -4.39
CA MET A 1 -62.58 -40.52 -5.67
C MET A 1 -62.85 -39.08 -6.10
N LYS A 2 -61.85 -38.20 -5.99
CA LYS A 2 -61.67 -36.94 -6.76
C LYS A 2 -60.32 -36.35 -6.34
N ARG A 3 -59.35 -36.39 -7.25
CA ARG A 3 -57.99 -35.84 -7.10
C ARG A 3 -58.08 -34.33 -7.34
N ALA A 4 -57.56 -33.51 -6.41
CA ALA A 4 -57.32 -32.09 -6.65
C ALA A 4 -55.84 -31.93 -7.02
N LEU A 5 -55.62 -31.37 -8.21
CA LEU A 5 -54.34 -31.20 -8.88
C LEU A 5 -53.61 -29.99 -8.29
N LEU A 6 -52.37 -30.19 -7.85
CA LEU A 6 -51.45 -29.12 -7.42
C LEU A 6 -50.84 -28.50 -8.70
N PHE A 7 -51.07 -27.21 -8.93
CA PHE A 7 -50.40 -26.45 -10.01
C PHE A 7 -48.97 -26.14 -9.56
N ALA A 8 -47.98 -26.83 -10.12
CA ALA A 8 -46.57 -26.45 -10.03
C ALA A 8 -46.26 -25.46 -11.16
N LEU A 9 -45.90 -24.23 -10.79
CA LEU A 9 -45.42 -23.20 -11.71
C LEU A 9 -43.98 -23.57 -12.12
N LEU A 10 -43.82 -24.10 -13.32
CA LEU A 10 -42.53 -24.47 -13.90
C LEU A 10 -41.88 -23.21 -14.48
N ILE A 11 -40.89 -22.64 -13.79
CA ILE A 11 -40.05 -21.56 -14.31
C ILE A 11 -39.07 -22.20 -15.29
N VAL A 12 -39.29 -22.00 -16.58
CA VAL A 12 -38.34 -22.37 -17.65
C VAL A 12 -37.21 -21.34 -17.65
N LEU A 13 -36.04 -21.73 -17.15
CA LEU A 13 -34.79 -21.00 -17.37
C LEU A 13 -34.38 -21.17 -18.85
N PRO A 14 -34.10 -20.09 -19.59
CA PRO A 14 -33.61 -20.22 -20.96
C PRO A 14 -32.20 -20.84 -20.95
N ALA A 15 -31.97 -21.81 -21.83
CA ALA A 15 -30.67 -22.40 -22.06
C ALA A 15 -29.69 -21.30 -22.52
N ALA A 16 -28.56 -21.16 -21.81
CA ALA A 16 -27.49 -20.25 -22.18
C ALA A 16 -26.84 -20.76 -23.48
N GLY A 17 -27.04 -20.04 -24.57
CA GLY A 17 -26.30 -20.25 -25.80
C GLY A 17 -24.83 -19.92 -25.58
N THR A 18 -23.93 -20.78 -26.08
CA THR A 18 -22.48 -20.55 -26.09
C THR A 18 -22.15 -19.41 -27.05
N ALA A 19 -22.02 -18.19 -26.53
CA ALA A 19 -21.52 -17.06 -27.31
C ALA A 19 -20.00 -17.21 -27.48
N GLY A 20 -19.53 -17.25 -28.72
CA GLY A 20 -18.09 -17.26 -29.04
C GLY A 20 -17.39 -16.00 -28.53
N ALA A 21 -16.07 -16.07 -28.32
CA ALA A 21 -15.28 -14.92 -27.91
C ALA A 21 -15.42 -13.79 -28.95
N THR A 22 -15.84 -12.61 -28.48
CA THR A 22 -16.04 -11.45 -29.34
C THR A 22 -14.78 -10.59 -29.35
N HIS A 23 -14.31 -10.24 -30.55
CA HIS A 23 -13.18 -9.35 -30.76
C HIS A 23 -13.69 -7.90 -30.82
N ILE A 24 -13.39 -7.11 -29.79
CA ILE A 24 -13.75 -5.69 -29.67
C ILE A 24 -12.51 -4.85 -29.92
N SER A 25 -12.52 -4.06 -31.00
CA SER A 25 -11.50 -3.04 -31.26
C SER A 25 -11.95 -1.70 -30.69
N LEU A 26 -11.05 -1.02 -30.00
CA LEU A 26 -11.26 0.32 -29.43
C LEU A 26 -10.63 1.39 -30.33
N LYS A 27 -11.11 2.64 -30.20
CA LYS A 27 -10.62 3.78 -31.00
C LYS A 27 -9.16 4.14 -30.73
N ASN A 28 -8.64 3.78 -29.56
CA ASN A 28 -7.23 3.96 -29.20
C ASN A 28 -6.31 2.84 -29.76
N GLY A 29 -6.85 1.91 -30.55
CA GLY A 29 -6.09 0.80 -31.16
C GLY A 29 -6.02 -0.47 -30.30
N CYS A 30 -6.53 -0.46 -29.07
CA CYS A 30 -6.60 -1.66 -28.23
C CYS A 30 -7.62 -2.68 -28.78
N LYS A 31 -7.32 -3.98 -28.63
CA LYS A 31 -8.22 -5.08 -28.97
C LYS A 31 -8.50 -5.90 -27.71
N ILE A 32 -9.76 -6.24 -27.51
CA ILE A 32 -10.24 -7.03 -26.37
C ILE A 32 -10.93 -8.26 -26.94
N GLU A 33 -10.52 -9.44 -26.49
CA GLU A 33 -11.17 -10.70 -26.82
C GLU A 33 -11.87 -11.21 -25.56
N ALA A 34 -13.20 -11.19 -25.56
CA ALA A 34 -13.99 -11.48 -24.36
C ALA A 34 -15.42 -11.90 -24.71
N ALA A 35 -16.08 -12.65 -23.83
CA ALA A 35 -17.49 -12.96 -23.97
C ALA A 35 -18.35 -11.74 -23.59
N ILE A 36 -19.31 -11.37 -24.42
CA ILE A 36 -20.26 -10.30 -24.08
C ILE A 36 -21.30 -10.84 -23.11
N LEU A 37 -21.35 -10.27 -21.90
CA LEU A 37 -22.33 -10.62 -20.88
C LEU A 37 -23.62 -9.82 -21.02
N LYS A 38 -23.49 -8.54 -21.38
CA LYS A 38 -24.63 -7.61 -21.48
C LYS A 38 -24.29 -6.43 -22.36
N GLU A 39 -25.28 -5.93 -23.09
CA GLU A 39 -25.18 -4.70 -23.87
C GLU A 39 -26.34 -3.77 -23.53
N ASN A 40 -26.07 -2.47 -23.42
CA ASN A 40 -27.09 -1.43 -23.34
C ASN A 40 -26.77 -0.29 -24.33
N ASP A 41 -27.58 0.76 -24.33
CA ASP A 41 -27.45 1.86 -25.30
C ASP A 41 -26.12 2.63 -25.16
N GLU A 42 -25.51 2.63 -23.97
CA GLU A 42 -24.29 3.38 -23.70
C GLU A 42 -23.01 2.51 -23.68
N SER A 43 -23.14 1.20 -23.44
CA SER A 43 -22.00 0.37 -23.04
C SER A 43 -22.19 -1.13 -23.32
N VAL A 44 -21.07 -1.81 -23.48
CA VAL A 44 -20.94 -3.27 -23.57
C VAL A 44 -20.24 -3.77 -22.30
N PHE A 45 -20.74 -4.84 -21.71
CA PHE A 45 -20.15 -5.50 -20.55
C PHE A 45 -19.58 -6.84 -20.99
N VAL A 46 -18.29 -7.05 -20.77
CA VAL A 46 -17.59 -8.26 -21.19
C VAL A 46 -16.93 -8.96 -20.01
N ASP A 47 -16.82 -10.28 -20.10
CA ASP A 47 -16.15 -11.12 -19.12
C ASP A 47 -14.72 -11.44 -19.54
N LEU A 48 -13.75 -11.09 -18.69
CA LEU A 48 -12.33 -11.44 -18.86
C LEU A 48 -11.92 -12.68 -18.04
N GLY A 49 -12.87 -13.38 -17.40
CA GLY A 49 -12.67 -14.57 -16.58
C GLY A 49 -12.37 -14.28 -15.09
N TYR A 50 -11.81 -13.11 -14.79
CA TYR A 50 -11.54 -12.65 -13.41
C TYR A 50 -12.13 -11.26 -13.10
N MET A 51 -12.65 -10.58 -14.12
CA MET A 51 -13.20 -9.23 -14.00
C MET A 51 -14.24 -8.98 -15.10
N ILE A 52 -15.33 -8.31 -14.74
CA ILE A 52 -16.30 -7.79 -15.70
C ILE A 52 -15.89 -6.38 -16.11
N LEU A 53 -15.64 -6.17 -17.40
CA LEU A 53 -15.24 -4.89 -17.96
C LEU A 53 -16.43 -4.21 -18.65
N ARG A 54 -16.73 -2.96 -18.25
CA ARG A 54 -17.68 -2.10 -18.95
C ARG A 54 -16.93 -1.23 -19.95
N ILE A 55 -17.28 -1.35 -21.24
CA ILE A 55 -16.70 -0.61 -22.35
C ILE A 55 -17.77 0.35 -22.89
N PRO A 56 -17.59 1.69 -22.83
CA PRO A 56 -18.50 2.63 -23.47
C PRO A 56 -18.52 2.42 -24.98
N LYS A 57 -19.70 2.38 -25.60
CA LYS A 57 -19.83 2.21 -27.06
C LYS A 57 -19.14 3.34 -27.84
N ALA A 58 -19.07 4.53 -27.25
CA ALA A 58 -18.36 5.66 -27.82
C ALA A 58 -16.86 5.39 -28.05
N ASP A 59 -16.26 4.46 -27.32
CA ASP A 59 -14.84 4.12 -27.40
C ASP A 59 -14.57 2.89 -28.28
N ILE A 60 -15.62 2.22 -28.76
CA ILE A 60 -15.53 1.05 -29.62
C ILE A 60 -15.43 1.51 -31.08
N SER A 61 -14.42 1.00 -31.78
CA SER A 61 -14.22 1.23 -33.22
C SER A 61 -14.81 0.10 -34.08
N ALA A 62 -14.76 -1.15 -33.61
CA ALA A 62 -15.40 -2.30 -34.28
C ALA A 62 -15.68 -3.44 -33.29
N MET A 63 -16.72 -4.25 -33.56
CA MET A 63 -16.96 -5.52 -32.89
C MET A 63 -17.17 -6.63 -33.92
N GLN A 64 -16.46 -7.74 -33.76
CA GLN A 64 -16.58 -8.92 -34.62
C GLN A 64 -16.74 -10.15 -33.73
N VAL A 65 -17.86 -10.86 -33.90
CA VAL A 65 -18.09 -12.14 -33.23
C VAL A 65 -17.19 -13.16 -33.92
N GLY A 66 -16.29 -13.80 -33.15
CA GLY A 66 -15.46 -14.88 -33.68
C GLY A 66 -16.29 -16.13 -33.89
N ASP A 67 -16.10 -16.80 -35.03
CA ASP A 67 -16.61 -18.16 -35.23
C ASP A 67 -15.88 -19.08 -34.24
N GLY A 68 -16.66 -19.74 -33.38
CA GLY A 68 -16.17 -20.34 -32.14
C GLY A 68 -15.06 -21.39 -32.33
N GLU A 69 -13.94 -21.16 -31.66
CA GLU A 69 -12.97 -22.20 -31.36
C GLU A 69 -12.85 -22.31 -29.83
N GLN A 70 -13.10 -23.50 -29.30
CA GLN A 70 -13.09 -23.76 -27.85
C GLN A 70 -11.70 -23.49 -27.25
N PRO A 71 -11.60 -22.75 -26.13
CA PRO A 71 -10.41 -22.80 -25.31
C PRO A 71 -10.17 -24.23 -24.80
N PRO A 72 -8.92 -24.72 -24.71
CA PRO A 72 -8.65 -26.07 -24.25
C PRO A 72 -9.17 -26.29 -22.83
N GLU A 73 -10.07 -27.26 -22.66
CA GLU A 73 -10.53 -27.76 -21.36
C GLU A 73 -9.38 -28.41 -20.60
N SER A 74 -8.62 -27.64 -19.83
CA SER A 74 -7.91 -28.15 -18.65
C SER A 74 -7.55 -27.02 -17.70
N SER A 75 -8.51 -26.62 -16.88
CA SER A 75 -8.23 -26.05 -15.56
C SER A 75 -8.74 -27.03 -14.51
N PRO A 76 -7.92 -27.44 -13.53
CA PRO A 76 -8.28 -28.49 -12.59
C PRO A 76 -9.43 -28.05 -11.68
N LYS A 77 -10.40 -28.95 -11.49
CA LYS A 77 -11.57 -28.75 -10.62
C LYS A 77 -11.12 -28.53 -9.16
N PRO A 78 -11.75 -27.62 -8.38
CA PRO A 78 -11.50 -27.50 -6.94
C PRO A 78 -11.96 -28.78 -6.22
N PRO A 79 -11.23 -29.31 -5.23
CA PRO A 79 -11.67 -30.48 -4.50
C PRO A 79 -12.89 -30.13 -3.62
N GLU A 80 -13.93 -30.96 -3.73
CA GLU A 80 -15.12 -30.89 -2.89
C GLU A 80 -14.78 -31.26 -1.44
N ALA A 81 -15.34 -30.52 -0.49
CA ALA A 81 -15.21 -30.78 0.94
C ALA A 81 -15.95 -32.07 1.32
N GLY A 82 -15.20 -33.16 1.49
CA GLY A 82 -15.64 -34.38 2.15
C GLY A 82 -15.12 -34.42 3.59
N ALA A 83 -16.02 -34.66 4.54
CA ALA A 83 -15.68 -34.92 5.93
C ALA A 83 -15.05 -36.32 6.08
N GLY A 84 -13.97 -36.41 6.86
CA GLY A 84 -13.48 -37.67 7.44
C GLY A 84 -12.06 -38.08 7.03
N GLU A 85 -11.19 -38.09 8.05
CA GLU A 85 -10.01 -38.95 8.23
C GLU A 85 -8.69 -38.54 7.54
N ASP A 86 -7.81 -37.97 8.36
CA ASP A 86 -6.36 -38.12 8.45
C ASP A 86 -5.56 -38.23 7.14
N ALA A 87 -5.04 -37.08 6.67
CA ALA A 87 -3.97 -37.06 5.67
C ALA A 87 -2.94 -35.98 6.01
N ALA A 88 -1.70 -36.45 6.03
CA ALA A 88 -0.46 -35.77 6.37
C ALA A 88 -0.16 -34.54 5.51
N ALA A 89 0.73 -33.71 6.05
CA ALA A 89 1.31 -32.52 5.45
C ALA A 89 1.68 -32.71 3.97
N VAL A 90 1.20 -31.80 3.12
CA VAL A 90 1.68 -31.64 1.76
C VAL A 90 2.94 -30.78 1.86
N GLU A 91 4.12 -31.40 1.76
CA GLU A 91 5.38 -30.69 1.58
C GLU A 91 5.41 -30.08 0.17
N GLU A 92 5.47 -28.75 0.10
CA GLU A 92 5.82 -28.03 -1.12
C GLU A 92 7.30 -28.26 -1.46
N THR A 93 7.58 -29.23 -2.32
CA THR A 93 8.93 -29.44 -2.86
C THR A 93 9.20 -28.50 -4.03
N SER A 94 9.44 -27.23 -3.73
CA SER A 94 10.32 -26.37 -4.53
C SER A 94 11.66 -26.29 -3.78
N PRO A 95 12.83 -26.27 -4.45
CA PRO A 95 14.11 -26.14 -3.76
C PRO A 95 14.10 -24.87 -2.89
N PRO A 96 14.73 -24.86 -1.70
CA PRO A 96 14.69 -23.71 -0.81
C PRO A 96 15.47 -22.57 -1.46
N GLN A 97 14.76 -21.71 -2.20
CA GLN A 97 15.21 -20.35 -2.41
C GLN A 97 15.31 -19.74 -1.01
N GLU A 98 16.51 -19.33 -0.59
CA GLU A 98 16.68 -18.65 0.70
C GLU A 98 15.61 -17.58 0.83
N ALA A 99 14.81 -17.67 1.90
CA ALA A 99 13.61 -16.86 2.01
C ALA A 99 14.01 -15.38 2.07
N LEU A 100 13.58 -14.61 1.06
CA LEU A 100 13.84 -13.16 0.92
C LEU A 100 13.50 -12.35 2.19
N TYR A 101 12.61 -12.87 3.03
CA TYR A 101 12.24 -12.28 4.31
C TYR A 101 12.13 -13.34 5.39
N LYS A 102 12.31 -12.92 6.65
CA LYS A 102 12.06 -13.74 7.84
C LYS A 102 10.67 -13.43 8.37
N ALA A 103 9.86 -14.45 8.65
CA ALA A 103 8.56 -14.31 9.32
C ALA A 103 8.55 -15.09 10.63
N ALA A 104 8.00 -14.49 11.68
CA ALA A 104 7.96 -15.09 13.00
C ALA A 104 7.03 -16.31 13.00
N THR A 105 7.53 -17.44 13.49
CA THR A 105 6.67 -18.60 13.79
C THR A 105 5.92 -18.37 15.10
N ARG A 106 4.90 -19.19 15.34
CA ARG A 106 4.18 -19.18 16.62
C ARG A 106 5.11 -19.47 17.79
N GLU A 107 5.92 -20.52 17.66
CA GLU A 107 6.91 -20.93 18.66
C GLU A 107 7.89 -19.79 18.97
N MET A 108 8.43 -19.14 17.94
CA MET A 108 9.32 -17.99 18.11
C MET A 108 8.63 -16.85 18.85
N HIS A 109 7.37 -16.55 18.52
CA HIS A 109 6.62 -15.50 19.19
C HIS A 109 6.36 -15.80 20.66
N GLU A 110 5.99 -17.04 20.98
CA GLU A 110 5.69 -17.48 22.35
C GLU A 110 6.96 -17.62 23.21
N SER A 111 8.10 -18.01 22.62
CA SER A 111 9.37 -18.17 23.33
C SER A 111 10.15 -16.87 23.52
N THR A 112 9.90 -15.84 22.69
CA THR A 112 10.60 -14.56 22.78
C THR A 112 10.04 -13.74 23.93
N ALA A 113 10.89 -13.25 24.84
CA ALA A 113 10.47 -12.34 25.90
C ALA A 113 10.11 -10.96 25.35
N ASP A 114 9.21 -10.25 26.03
CA ASP A 114 8.94 -8.85 25.70
C ASP A 114 10.16 -7.99 26.03
N MET A 115 10.51 -7.11 25.10
CA MET A 115 11.59 -6.14 25.19
C MET A 115 11.03 -4.78 25.60
N THR A 116 11.82 -4.03 26.36
CA THR A 116 11.55 -2.60 26.61
C THR A 116 11.83 -1.77 25.36
N ALA A 117 11.33 -0.53 25.33
CA ALA A 117 11.66 0.43 24.27
C ALA A 117 13.19 0.50 24.03
N THR A 118 13.98 0.66 25.10
CA THR A 118 15.44 0.72 25.01
C THR A 118 16.05 -0.51 24.34
N GLN A 119 15.59 -1.71 24.69
CA GLN A 119 16.09 -2.96 24.13
C GLN A 119 15.73 -3.11 22.64
N VAL A 120 14.50 -2.74 22.25
CA VAL A 120 14.10 -2.71 20.83
C VAL A 120 15.01 -1.75 20.05
N VAL A 121 15.25 -0.57 20.60
CA VAL A 121 16.08 0.45 19.96
C VAL A 121 17.53 0.01 19.81
N GLU A 122 18.14 -0.52 20.86
CA GLU A 122 19.52 -1.02 20.83
C GLU A 122 19.70 -2.16 19.82
N ARG A 123 18.69 -3.02 19.67
CA ARG A 123 18.76 -4.19 18.80
C ARG A 123 18.46 -3.86 17.33
N PHE A 124 17.50 -2.98 17.06
CA PHE A 124 16.93 -2.81 15.72
C PHE A 124 17.22 -1.45 15.06
N ASN A 125 17.83 -0.48 15.75
CA ASN A 125 18.19 0.80 15.12
C ASN A 125 19.09 0.63 13.88
N ASP A 126 20.03 -0.30 13.92
CA ASP A 126 20.96 -0.55 12.80
C ASP A 126 20.27 -1.24 11.60
N SER A 127 19.06 -1.77 11.79
CA SER A 127 18.22 -2.33 10.72
C SER A 127 17.46 -1.27 9.93
N VAL A 128 17.33 -0.06 10.47
CA VAL A 128 16.54 1.04 9.89
C VAL A 128 17.45 2.00 9.13
N VAL A 129 17.04 2.38 7.93
CA VAL A 129 17.79 3.23 7.02
C VAL A 129 17.04 4.52 6.72
N VAL A 130 17.77 5.56 6.30
CA VAL A 130 17.15 6.72 5.65
C VAL A 130 17.05 6.41 4.17
N VAL A 131 15.90 6.68 3.57
CA VAL A 131 15.70 6.64 2.12
C VAL A 131 15.43 8.06 1.66
N SER A 132 16.18 8.56 0.68
CA SER A 132 15.94 9.87 0.08
C SER A 132 15.84 9.79 -1.44
N SER A 133 14.98 10.64 -2.00
CA SER A 133 14.73 10.77 -3.42
C SER A 133 14.71 12.26 -3.79
N GLY A 134 14.59 12.58 -5.08
CA GLY A 134 14.44 13.97 -5.53
C GLY A 134 13.18 14.67 -4.99
N SER A 135 12.21 13.91 -4.46
CA SER A 135 10.93 14.42 -3.96
C SER A 135 10.86 14.58 -2.43
N GLY A 136 11.84 14.05 -1.69
CA GLY A 136 11.84 14.08 -0.23
C GLY A 136 12.65 12.96 0.40
N TRP A 137 12.39 12.68 1.67
CA TRP A 137 13.03 11.59 2.41
C TRP A 137 12.05 10.89 3.35
N GLY A 138 12.39 9.66 3.69
CA GLY A 138 11.67 8.77 4.57
C GLY A 138 12.61 7.78 5.24
N SER A 139 12.02 6.76 5.84
CA SER A 139 12.72 5.61 6.39
C SER A 139 12.49 4.37 5.55
N GLY A 140 13.36 3.40 5.72
CA GLY A 140 13.17 2.03 5.25
C GLY A 140 13.83 1.07 6.24
N PHE A 141 13.77 -0.22 5.98
CA PHE A 141 14.47 -1.19 6.81
C PHE A 141 14.94 -2.41 6.01
N VAL A 142 16.05 -2.97 6.46
CA VAL A 142 16.69 -4.13 5.85
C VAL A 142 15.88 -5.39 6.16
N ILE A 143 15.56 -6.16 5.12
CA ILE A 143 14.82 -7.43 5.23
C ILE A 143 15.66 -8.66 4.88
N HIS A 144 16.84 -8.47 4.29
CA HIS A 144 17.73 -9.56 3.86
C HIS A 144 19.21 -9.15 3.89
N GLU A 145 20.10 -10.11 4.14
CA GLU A 145 21.55 -9.88 4.28
C GLU A 145 22.20 -9.51 2.94
N GLU A 146 21.55 -9.86 1.83
CA GLU A 146 21.97 -9.44 0.49
C GLU A 146 21.58 -8.00 0.15
N GLY A 147 21.04 -7.21 1.09
CA GLY A 147 20.79 -5.79 0.86
C GLY A 147 19.43 -5.46 0.26
N TYR A 148 18.41 -6.26 0.57
CA TYR A 148 17.02 -5.95 0.27
C TYR A 148 16.42 -5.06 1.36
N ILE A 149 15.75 -3.99 0.94
CA ILE A 149 15.16 -2.98 1.82
C ILE A 149 13.71 -2.75 1.45
N VAL A 150 12.85 -2.62 2.44
CA VAL A 150 11.45 -2.21 2.26
C VAL A 150 11.25 -0.77 2.74
N THR A 151 10.44 -0.02 2.00
CA THR A 151 10.01 1.34 2.34
C THR A 151 8.62 1.61 1.74
N ASN A 152 8.07 2.81 1.91
CA ASN A 152 6.84 3.20 1.21
C ASN A 152 7.10 3.62 -0.24
N ASN A 153 6.10 3.41 -1.10
CA ASN A 153 6.16 3.83 -2.50
C ASN A 153 6.18 5.36 -2.65
N HIS A 154 5.48 6.12 -1.80
CA HIS A 154 5.53 7.57 -1.86
C HIS A 154 6.90 8.16 -1.48
N VAL A 155 7.70 7.44 -0.66
CA VAL A 155 9.06 7.89 -0.26
C VAL A 155 10.02 7.89 -1.45
N ILE A 156 9.86 6.93 -2.37
CA ILE A 156 10.66 6.83 -3.59
C ILE A 156 10.17 7.76 -4.71
N GLY A 157 9.08 8.50 -4.49
CA GLY A 157 8.65 9.59 -5.38
C GLY A 157 8.18 9.18 -6.78
N GLY A 158 7.83 7.90 -6.99
CA GLY A 158 7.39 7.41 -8.31
C GLY A 158 8.52 7.07 -9.29
N GLY A 159 9.78 7.04 -8.84
CA GLY A 159 10.94 6.68 -9.64
C GLY A 159 12.05 7.75 -9.61
N GLY A 160 13.28 7.35 -9.96
CA GLY A 160 14.45 8.22 -10.01
C GLY A 160 15.59 7.77 -9.09
N LYS A 161 16.59 8.64 -8.90
CA LYS A 161 17.78 8.33 -8.10
C LYS A 161 17.43 8.22 -6.62
N ILE A 162 17.47 7.00 -6.10
CA ILE A 162 17.26 6.71 -4.69
C ILE A 162 18.60 6.65 -3.97
N ASN A 163 18.74 7.38 -2.88
CA ASN A 163 19.88 7.26 -1.99
C ASN A 163 19.42 6.60 -0.68
N VAL A 164 20.27 5.75 -0.12
CA VAL A 164 20.03 5.11 1.17
C VAL A 164 21.19 5.40 2.09
N THR A 165 20.90 5.82 3.32
CA THR A 165 21.93 6.02 4.35
C THR A 165 21.76 5.00 5.45
N LEU A 166 22.82 4.21 5.67
CA LEU A 166 22.95 3.28 6.79
C LEU A 166 23.58 3.99 7.99
N PHE A 167 23.13 3.65 9.20
CA PHE A 167 23.70 4.15 10.45
C PHE A 167 24.04 2.97 11.34
N GLN A 168 25.27 2.90 11.84
CA GLN A 168 25.68 1.85 12.78
C GLN A 168 26.40 2.40 13.99
N LYS A 169 26.07 1.85 15.17
CA LYS A 169 26.80 2.15 16.40
C LYS A 169 28.13 1.40 16.38
N LYS A 170 29.23 2.14 16.34
CA LYS A 170 30.59 1.62 16.53
C LYS A 170 31.16 2.12 17.86
N LYS A 171 32.39 1.69 18.19
CA LYS A 171 33.06 2.06 19.45
C LYS A 171 33.19 3.58 19.63
N ASP A 172 33.45 4.30 18.53
CA ASP A 172 33.73 5.73 18.54
C ASP A 172 32.49 6.61 18.28
N GLY A 173 31.29 6.02 18.26
CA GLY A 173 30.02 6.73 18.02
C GLY A 173 29.18 6.12 16.90
N ILE A 174 28.30 6.93 16.31
CA ILE A 174 27.44 6.50 15.19
C ILE A 174 28.15 6.82 13.88
N GLU A 175 28.46 5.79 13.09
CA GLU A 175 28.98 5.95 11.74
C GLU A 175 27.83 5.94 10.72
N LYS A 176 27.96 6.77 9.67
CA LYS A 176 27.02 6.84 8.55
C LYS A 176 27.67 6.36 7.25
N LEU A 177 26.93 5.63 6.44
CA LEU A 177 27.32 5.23 5.09
C LEU A 177 26.21 5.59 4.11
N GLU A 178 26.47 6.55 3.23
CA GLU A 178 25.55 6.98 2.17
C GLU A 178 25.83 6.18 0.89
N LEU A 179 24.79 5.52 0.38
CA LEU A 179 24.81 4.71 -0.84
C LEU A 179 23.87 5.38 -1.83
N ARG A 180 24.39 5.76 -2.99
CA ARG A 180 23.64 6.52 -4.00
C ARG A 180 23.16 5.61 -5.12
N ASP A 181 22.09 6.00 -5.79
CA ASP A 181 21.58 5.26 -6.95
C ASP A 181 21.23 3.78 -6.65
N VAL A 182 20.59 3.58 -5.49
CA VAL A 182 20.04 2.30 -5.05
C VAL A 182 18.88 1.91 -5.96
N GLU A 183 18.86 0.65 -6.36
CA GLU A 183 17.91 0.13 -7.34
C GLU A 183 16.52 -0.04 -6.71
N ILE A 184 15.48 0.33 -7.46
CA ILE A 184 14.10 -0.03 -7.16
C ILE A 184 13.82 -1.33 -7.90
N LEU A 185 13.55 -2.42 -7.18
CA LEU A 185 13.21 -3.71 -7.81
C LEU A 185 11.73 -3.83 -8.12
N ALA A 186 10.88 -3.39 -7.19
CA ALA A 186 9.45 -3.50 -7.32
C ALA A 186 8.76 -2.41 -6.51
N ASN A 187 7.59 -1.97 -6.96
CA ASN A 187 6.79 -1.01 -6.21
C ASN A 187 5.29 -1.18 -6.50
N ASN A 188 4.48 -0.99 -5.47
CA ASN A 188 3.03 -1.07 -5.55
C ASN A 188 2.42 0.21 -4.96
N GLY A 189 1.83 1.03 -5.82
CA GLY A 189 1.21 2.29 -5.41
C GLY A 189 -0.10 2.13 -4.63
N TYR A 190 -0.78 0.98 -4.75
CA TYR A 190 -2.03 0.71 -4.02
C TYR A 190 -1.76 0.37 -2.54
N PHE A 191 -0.79 -0.50 -2.29
CA PHE A 191 -0.34 -0.81 -0.92
C PHE A 191 0.67 0.20 -0.39
N ASP A 192 1.09 1.15 -1.20
CA ASP A 192 2.11 2.15 -0.88
C ASP A 192 3.42 1.51 -0.36
N VAL A 193 3.92 0.47 -1.04
CA VAL A 193 5.14 -0.26 -0.65
C VAL A 193 6.12 -0.34 -1.81
N ALA A 194 7.42 -0.28 -1.51
CA ALA A 194 8.50 -0.46 -2.47
C ALA A 194 9.59 -1.38 -1.92
N LEU A 195 10.17 -2.18 -2.81
CA LEU A 195 11.34 -3.02 -2.59
C LEU A 195 12.54 -2.41 -3.28
N LEU A 196 13.57 -2.11 -2.49
CA LEU A 196 14.85 -1.59 -2.95
C LEU A 196 15.93 -2.66 -2.83
N LYS A 197 16.98 -2.55 -3.65
CA LYS A 197 18.14 -3.44 -3.63
C LYS A 197 19.45 -2.69 -3.75
N PHE A 198 20.38 -3.05 -2.87
CA PHE A 198 21.77 -2.67 -3.04
C PHE A 198 22.41 -3.42 -4.21
N ARG A 199 23.01 -2.65 -5.13
CA ARG A 199 23.88 -3.14 -6.20
C ARG A 199 25.18 -3.72 -5.62
N GLU A 200 25.90 -4.51 -6.41
CA GLU A 200 27.15 -5.15 -5.95
C GLU A 200 28.19 -4.14 -5.44
N GLY A 201 28.31 -2.98 -6.10
CA GLY A 201 29.19 -1.90 -5.65
C GLY A 201 28.86 -1.38 -4.25
N HIS A 202 27.56 -1.29 -3.92
CA HIS A 202 27.10 -0.90 -2.58
C HIS A 202 27.43 -1.97 -1.55
N MET A 203 27.20 -3.24 -1.89
CA MET A 203 27.54 -4.37 -1.01
C MET A 203 29.04 -4.44 -0.72
N LYS A 204 29.89 -4.16 -1.72
CA LYS A 204 31.33 -4.01 -1.53
C LYS A 204 31.66 -2.88 -0.57
N SER A 205 31.10 -1.68 -0.76
CA SER A 205 31.32 -0.54 0.15
C SER A 205 30.85 -0.82 1.57
N ILE A 206 29.72 -1.49 1.75
CA ILE A 206 29.21 -1.92 3.07
C ILE A 206 30.25 -2.81 3.77
N ARG A 207 30.77 -3.83 3.08
CA ARG A 207 31.78 -4.75 3.63
C ARG A 207 33.11 -4.05 3.93
N GLU A 208 33.62 -3.23 3.00
CA GLU A 208 34.88 -2.50 3.16
C GLU A 208 34.85 -1.49 4.31
N LYS A 209 33.69 -0.88 4.56
CA LYS A 209 33.47 0.01 5.70
C LYS A 209 33.11 -0.72 6.98
N GLY A 210 33.03 -2.05 6.96
CA GLY A 210 32.68 -2.87 8.12
C GLY A 210 31.27 -2.58 8.65
N PHE A 211 30.31 -2.31 7.75
CA PHE A 211 28.89 -2.26 8.09
C PHE A 211 28.28 -3.65 7.97
N GLU A 212 27.44 -4.02 8.92
CA GLU A 212 26.69 -5.30 8.90
C GLU A 212 25.20 -5.08 8.66
N LEU A 213 24.63 -5.72 7.66
CA LEU A 213 23.19 -5.66 7.43
C LEU A 213 22.47 -6.54 8.45
N LYS A 214 21.48 -5.98 9.14
CA LYS A 214 20.69 -6.68 10.17
C LYS A 214 19.23 -6.83 9.73
N PRO A 215 18.85 -7.93 9.06
CA PRO A 215 17.48 -8.16 8.65
C PRO A 215 16.50 -8.20 9.82
N VAL A 216 15.35 -7.57 9.64
CA VAL A 216 14.23 -7.69 10.58
C VAL A 216 13.45 -8.99 10.37
N THR A 217 12.60 -9.33 11.34
CA THR A 217 11.62 -10.43 11.23
C THR A 217 10.22 -9.85 11.21
N PHE A 218 9.41 -10.21 10.24
CA PHE A 218 7.99 -9.83 10.18
C PHE A 218 7.18 -10.59 11.21
N GLY A 219 6.35 -9.86 11.95
CA GLY A 219 5.40 -10.43 12.90
C GLY A 219 4.16 -10.97 12.19
N ARG A 220 3.35 -11.71 12.93
CA ARG A 220 2.07 -12.21 12.46
C ARG A 220 0.92 -11.44 13.11
N MET A 221 -0.11 -11.15 12.31
CA MET A 221 -1.24 -10.34 12.77
C MET A 221 -2.14 -11.05 13.77
N ASP A 222 -2.16 -12.38 13.80
CA ASP A 222 -2.92 -13.19 14.76
C ASP A 222 -2.48 -12.99 16.21
N PHE A 223 -1.22 -12.61 16.44
CA PHE A 223 -0.69 -12.33 17.78
C PHE A 223 -0.84 -10.87 18.23
N VAL A 224 -1.05 -9.94 17.31
CA VAL A 224 -1.22 -8.52 17.63
C VAL A 224 -2.57 -8.32 18.31
N LYS A 225 -2.61 -7.62 19.45
CA LYS A 225 -3.82 -7.26 20.19
C LYS A 225 -3.91 -5.74 20.38
N LYS A 226 -5.13 -5.26 20.60
CA LYS A 226 -5.34 -3.86 20.99
C LYS A 226 -4.71 -3.66 22.38
N GLY A 227 -3.96 -2.56 22.55
CA GLY A 227 -3.22 -2.27 23.77
C GLY A 227 -1.78 -2.77 23.78
N ASP A 228 -1.38 -3.63 22.82
CA ASP A 228 0.02 -4.06 22.72
C ASP A 228 0.93 -2.86 22.51
N ALA A 229 2.05 -2.83 23.23
CA ALA A 229 3.11 -1.84 23.06
C ALA A 229 3.75 -1.97 21.68
N VAL A 230 3.97 -0.83 21.03
CA VAL A 230 4.58 -0.74 19.71
C VAL A 230 5.58 0.40 19.64
N PHE A 231 6.59 0.20 18.81
CA PHE A 231 7.72 1.11 18.66
C PHE A 231 7.91 1.41 17.17
N ALA A 232 7.65 2.65 16.76
CA ALA A 232 8.01 3.11 15.43
C ALA A 232 9.43 3.66 15.47
N ILE A 233 10.31 3.08 14.65
CA ILE A 233 11.68 3.55 14.50
C ILE A 233 11.81 4.18 13.12
N GLY A 234 12.36 5.39 13.08
CA GLY A 234 12.64 6.05 11.82
C GLY A 234 13.64 7.18 12.01
N ASN A 235 13.95 7.84 10.91
CA ASN A 235 14.89 8.94 10.86
C ASN A 235 14.15 10.18 10.34
N PRO A 236 13.33 10.84 11.17
CA PRO A 236 12.64 12.06 10.77
C PRO A 236 13.66 13.13 10.38
N GLY A 237 13.33 13.97 9.41
CA GLY A 237 14.18 15.12 9.08
C GLY A 237 13.56 16.41 9.60
N LEU A 238 14.41 17.35 10.00
CA LEU A 238 14.08 18.75 10.17
C LEU A 238 14.77 19.55 9.05
N GLY A 239 14.04 19.85 7.98
CA GLY A 239 14.61 20.61 6.86
C GLY A 239 15.71 19.86 6.12
N ARG A 240 16.95 20.36 6.14
CA ARG A 240 18.13 19.68 5.53
C ARG A 240 18.87 18.76 6.50
N GLU A 241 18.48 18.73 7.77
CA GLU A 241 19.12 17.93 8.81
C GLU A 241 18.26 16.70 9.11
N VAL A 242 18.86 15.53 9.00
CA VAL A 242 18.22 14.28 9.41
C VAL A 242 18.37 14.15 10.93
N LEU A 243 17.25 14.09 11.67
CA LEU A 243 17.26 13.62 13.05
C LEU A 243 17.52 12.12 13.03
N ASN A 244 18.72 11.75 13.46
CA ASN A 244 19.12 10.35 13.46
C ASN A 244 18.34 9.58 14.54
N ARG A 245 17.71 8.46 14.15
CA ARG A 245 17.19 7.40 15.03
C ARG A 245 16.13 7.88 16.02
N THR A 246 15.06 8.49 15.53
CA THR A 246 13.89 8.78 16.37
C THR A 246 13.08 7.52 16.59
N VAL A 247 12.68 7.36 17.84
CA VAL A 247 11.86 6.26 18.31
C VAL A 247 10.63 6.87 18.91
N SER A 248 9.46 6.42 18.48
CA SER A 248 8.21 6.73 19.13
C SER A 248 7.56 5.47 19.66
N GLU A 249 7.16 5.53 20.92
CA GLU A 249 6.42 4.47 21.60
C GLU A 249 4.94 4.80 21.60
N GLY A 250 4.11 3.76 21.52
CA GLY A 250 2.67 3.86 21.67
C GLY A 250 2.05 2.48 21.81
N ILE A 251 0.76 2.39 21.52
CA ILE A 251 0.01 1.13 21.54
C ILE A 251 -0.73 0.89 20.23
N VAL A 252 -1.08 -0.37 19.99
CA VAL A 252 -2.08 -0.70 18.96
C VAL A 252 -3.45 -0.23 19.43
N SER A 253 -4.00 0.77 18.74
CA SER A 253 -5.37 1.27 18.97
C SER A 253 -6.42 0.46 18.22
N SER A 254 -6.07 -0.04 17.02
CA SER A 254 -6.90 -0.92 16.20
C SER A 254 -6.02 -1.77 15.29
N ARG A 255 -6.39 -3.02 15.06
CA ARG A 255 -5.64 -3.96 14.21
C ARG A 255 -5.99 -3.86 12.72
N ALA A 256 -7.17 -3.32 12.40
CA ALA A 256 -7.73 -3.32 11.05
C ALA A 256 -8.68 -2.12 10.86
N ARG A 257 -8.15 -0.90 10.93
CA ARG A 257 -8.89 0.29 10.52
C ARG A 257 -8.94 0.34 9.00
N ASN A 258 -10.14 0.25 8.42
CA ASN A 258 -10.32 0.42 6.99
C ASN A 258 -10.09 1.90 6.61
N ILE A 259 -9.10 2.14 5.76
CA ILE A 259 -8.83 3.42 5.12
C ILE A 259 -8.83 3.16 3.62
N THR A 260 -9.77 3.78 2.91
CA THR A 260 -9.87 3.72 1.44
C THR A 260 -9.84 2.28 0.88
N GLY A 261 -10.44 1.32 1.59
CA GLY A 261 -10.52 -0.08 1.15
C GLY A 261 -9.41 -1.00 1.65
N LEU A 262 -8.40 -0.46 2.35
CA LEU A 262 -7.30 -1.23 2.93
C LEU A 262 -7.34 -1.20 4.46
N PRO A 263 -7.13 -2.34 5.14
CA PRO A 263 -7.05 -2.37 6.59
C PRO A 263 -5.63 -1.99 7.05
N TYR A 264 -5.56 -0.99 7.92
CA TYR A 264 -4.35 -0.51 8.57
C TYR A 264 -4.35 -0.84 10.05
N ILE A 265 -3.15 -1.01 10.62
CA ILE A 265 -2.98 -0.93 12.06
C ILE A 265 -3.02 0.54 12.45
N GLN A 266 -3.90 0.90 13.38
CA GLN A 266 -3.89 2.22 14.00
C GLN A 266 -3.05 2.16 15.26
N THR A 267 -2.14 3.12 15.44
CA THR A 267 -1.27 3.25 16.60
C THR A 267 -1.35 4.65 17.20
N THR A 268 -1.07 4.75 18.51
CA THR A 268 -0.83 6.03 19.18
C THR A 268 0.63 6.49 19.11
N ALA A 269 1.55 5.65 18.62
CA ALA A 269 2.94 6.02 18.45
C ALA A 269 3.03 7.23 17.52
N ALA A 270 3.80 8.24 17.93
CA ALA A 270 3.92 9.48 17.17
C ALA A 270 4.57 9.22 15.81
N VAL A 271 3.86 9.55 14.73
CA VAL A 271 4.36 9.48 13.36
C VAL A 271 4.49 10.89 12.82
N ASN A 272 5.64 11.20 12.23
CA ASN A 272 6.03 12.51 11.73
C ASN A 272 6.77 12.35 10.39
N PRO A 273 6.87 13.41 9.56
CA PRO A 273 7.66 13.33 8.34
C PRO A 273 9.05 12.73 8.57
N GLY A 274 9.32 11.62 7.86
CA GLY A 274 10.57 10.89 7.87
C GLY A 274 10.63 9.60 8.70
N ASN A 275 9.61 9.25 9.50
CA ASN A 275 9.43 7.85 9.93
C ASN A 275 8.45 7.04 9.04
N SER A 276 7.79 7.70 8.07
CA SER A 276 7.13 7.02 6.94
C SER A 276 8.10 6.09 6.21
N GLY A 277 7.66 4.88 5.91
CA GLY A 277 8.45 3.79 5.33
C GLY A 277 9.25 2.99 6.36
N GLY A 278 9.36 3.47 7.60
CA GLY A 278 10.02 2.78 8.70
C GLY A 278 9.17 1.65 9.31
N PRO A 279 9.80 0.72 10.06
CA PRO A 279 9.09 -0.37 10.71
C PRO A 279 8.32 0.07 11.96
N LEU A 280 7.15 -0.54 12.16
CA LEU A 280 6.44 -0.57 13.44
C LEU A 280 6.72 -1.92 14.13
N PHE A 281 7.51 -1.91 15.18
CA PHE A 281 7.86 -3.10 15.96
C PHE A 281 6.83 -3.34 17.07
N ASN A 282 6.58 -4.62 17.39
CA ASN A 282 5.99 -5.00 18.68
C ASN A 282 7.08 -5.21 19.75
N ALA A 283 6.66 -5.49 20.99
CA ALA A 283 7.57 -5.78 22.10
C ALA A 283 8.47 -7.02 21.90
N LYS A 284 8.14 -7.92 20.96
CA LYS A 284 9.03 -9.05 20.61
C LYS A 284 10.15 -8.66 19.65
N GLY A 285 10.15 -7.43 19.13
CA GLY A 285 11.07 -7.01 18.08
C GLY A 285 10.68 -7.49 16.67
N HIS A 286 9.43 -7.93 16.48
CA HIS A 286 8.92 -8.27 15.16
C HIS A 286 8.25 -7.06 14.51
N VAL A 287 8.46 -6.88 13.20
CA VAL A 287 7.80 -5.84 12.41
C VAL A 287 6.35 -6.22 12.17
N ILE A 288 5.44 -5.50 12.81
CA ILE A 288 3.99 -5.67 12.64
C ILE A 288 3.40 -4.64 11.67
N GLY A 289 4.22 -3.81 11.03
CA GLY A 289 3.79 -3.04 9.87
C GLY A 289 4.81 -2.02 9.37
N ILE A 290 4.51 -1.36 8.26
CA ILE A 290 5.26 -0.20 7.75
C ILE A 290 4.48 1.06 8.10
N VAL A 291 5.10 1.98 8.84
CA VAL A 291 4.52 3.29 9.14
C VAL A 291 4.26 4.04 7.84
N THR A 292 3.01 4.44 7.57
CA THR A 292 2.62 4.98 6.25
C THR A 292 1.98 6.36 6.35
N LEU A 293 0.91 6.50 7.13
CA LEU A 293 0.09 7.72 7.19
C LEU A 293 0.06 8.30 8.61
N LYS A 294 0.10 9.62 8.72
CA LYS A 294 -0.35 10.36 9.90
C LYS A 294 -1.70 11.01 9.60
N ALA A 295 -2.64 10.99 10.56
CA ALA A 295 -3.81 11.84 10.44
C ALA A 295 -3.38 13.32 10.56
N PHE A 296 -3.53 14.11 9.49
CA PHE A 296 -3.05 15.49 9.43
C PHE A 296 -3.66 16.43 10.50
N TYR A 297 -4.83 16.10 11.03
CA TYR A 297 -5.59 16.95 11.97
C TYR A 297 -5.82 16.32 13.35
N GLN A 298 -5.27 15.13 13.63
CA GLN A 298 -5.47 14.45 14.90
C GLN A 298 -4.13 13.92 15.43
N GLU A 299 -3.72 14.47 16.57
CA GLU A 299 -2.56 13.95 17.31
C GLU A 299 -2.85 12.57 17.88
N GLY A 300 -1.81 11.74 18.02
CA GLY A 300 -1.95 10.38 18.58
C GLY A 300 -2.70 9.39 17.68
N ILE A 301 -2.89 9.71 16.39
CA ILE A 301 -3.45 8.78 15.40
C ILE A 301 -2.50 8.65 14.21
N ALA A 302 -1.91 7.46 14.09
CA ALA A 302 -1.10 7.07 12.96
C ALA A 302 -1.46 5.68 12.46
N PHE A 303 -1.01 5.37 11.24
CA PHE A 303 -1.36 4.14 10.55
C PHE A 303 -0.14 3.43 9.98
N ALA A 304 -0.13 2.11 10.13
CA ALA A 304 0.88 1.23 9.56
C ALA A 304 0.23 0.13 8.71
N LEU A 305 0.83 -0.14 7.54
CA LEU A 305 0.39 -1.23 6.66
C LEU A 305 0.78 -2.57 7.30
N PRO A 306 -0.18 -3.51 7.51
CA PRO A 306 0.10 -4.80 8.13
C PRO A 306 1.08 -5.69 7.33
N PRO A 307 1.85 -6.57 8.00
CA PRO A 307 2.87 -7.45 7.40
C PRO A 307 2.30 -8.38 6.35
N VAL A 308 1.03 -8.76 6.43
CA VAL A 308 0.41 -9.65 5.44
C VAL A 308 0.47 -9.06 4.02
N TYR A 309 0.21 -7.75 3.86
CA TYR A 309 0.26 -7.10 2.54
C TYR A 309 1.69 -6.96 2.04
N ILE A 310 2.63 -6.73 2.95
CA ILE A 310 4.06 -6.60 2.64
C ILE A 310 4.61 -7.95 2.18
N ILE A 311 4.29 -9.02 2.91
CA ILE A 311 4.70 -10.38 2.58
C ILE A 311 4.10 -10.80 1.24
N GLU A 312 2.81 -10.54 1.00
CA GLU A 312 2.20 -10.85 -0.29
C GLU A 312 2.81 -10.05 -1.44
N PHE A 313 3.16 -8.78 -1.22
CA PHE A 313 3.92 -7.99 -2.17
C PHE A 313 5.32 -8.59 -2.45
N LEU A 314 6.04 -9.03 -1.43
CA LEU A 314 7.39 -9.62 -1.59
C LEU A 314 7.36 -10.98 -2.31
N LYS A 315 6.34 -11.81 -2.03
CA LYS A 315 6.12 -13.08 -2.73
C LYS A 315 5.83 -12.87 -4.22
N ASN A 316 5.02 -11.86 -4.54
CA ASN A 316 4.56 -11.56 -5.89
C ASN A 316 5.30 -10.37 -6.53
N ARG A 317 6.53 -10.09 -6.08
CA ARG A 317 7.27 -8.87 -6.46
C ARG A 317 7.47 -8.71 -7.97
N ASP A 318 7.54 -9.82 -8.71
CA ASP A 318 7.75 -9.81 -10.17
C ASP A 318 6.55 -9.18 -10.90
N ALA A 319 5.34 -9.33 -10.35
CA ALA A 319 4.13 -8.66 -10.87
C ALA A 319 4.14 -7.14 -10.64
N PHE A 320 5.02 -6.67 -9.74
CA PHE A 320 5.19 -5.27 -9.37
C PHE A 320 6.57 -4.73 -9.77
N ALA A 321 7.28 -5.44 -10.67
CA ALA A 321 8.63 -5.09 -11.07
C ALA A 321 8.69 -3.64 -11.56
N HIS A 322 9.65 -2.89 -11.02
CA HIS A 322 9.87 -1.51 -11.42
C HIS A 322 10.54 -1.48 -12.80
N SER A 323 10.09 -0.60 -13.67
CA SER A 323 10.70 -0.38 -14.98
C SER A 323 10.88 1.11 -15.20
N GLU A 324 12.13 1.54 -15.40
CA GLU A 324 12.44 2.93 -15.76
C GLU A 324 11.82 3.32 -17.12
N ALA A 325 11.53 2.35 -17.97
CA ALA A 325 10.88 2.54 -19.27
C ALA A 325 9.35 2.71 -19.17
N ALA A 326 8.77 2.58 -17.98
CA ALA A 326 7.32 2.55 -17.79
C ALA A 326 6.73 3.94 -17.49
N GLU A 327 6.75 4.83 -18.48
CA GLU A 327 5.54 5.66 -18.72
C GLU A 327 4.34 4.80 -19.19
N GLY A 328 4.56 3.50 -19.45
CA GLY A 328 3.57 2.52 -19.89
C GLY A 328 3.12 1.50 -18.83
N GLY A 329 3.40 1.70 -17.55
CA GLY A 329 2.80 0.87 -16.49
C GLY A 329 1.29 1.05 -16.48
N ILE A 330 0.51 -0.02 -16.32
CA ILE A 330 -0.95 0.08 -16.20
C ILE A 330 -1.28 1.04 -15.06
N ARG A 331 -1.70 2.26 -15.43
CA ARG A 331 -2.12 3.28 -14.50
C ARG A 331 -3.51 2.90 -14.04
N TYR A 332 -3.60 2.17 -12.92
CA TYR A 332 -4.88 1.90 -12.28
C TYR A 332 -5.56 3.22 -11.99
N LEU A 333 -6.65 3.49 -12.71
CA LEU A 333 -7.50 4.64 -12.41
C LEU A 333 -8.03 4.45 -10.99
N ASN A 334 -8.05 5.54 -10.21
CA ASN A 334 -8.73 5.52 -8.93
C ASN A 334 -10.16 5.01 -9.14
N PRO A 335 -10.66 4.11 -8.28
CA PRO A 335 -12.04 3.69 -8.36
C PRO A 335 -12.94 4.94 -8.30
N PRO A 336 -14.04 4.98 -9.06
CA PRO A 336 -14.95 6.12 -9.04
C PRO A 336 -15.41 6.34 -7.60
N ARG A 337 -15.12 7.53 -7.06
CA ARG A 337 -15.62 7.92 -5.73
C ARG A 337 -17.14 7.78 -5.78
N ARG A 338 -17.72 7.08 -4.78
CA ARG A 338 -19.18 7.09 -4.60
C ARG A 338 -19.61 8.56 -4.53
N LYS A 339 -20.47 8.97 -5.45
CA LYS A 339 -21.14 10.27 -5.34
C LYS A 339 -21.83 10.30 -3.98
N PRO A 340 -21.75 11.41 -3.21
CA PRO A 340 -22.63 11.59 -2.07
C PRO A 340 -24.06 11.34 -2.55
N ALA A 341 -24.85 10.61 -1.76
CA ALA A 341 -26.25 10.42 -2.06
C ALA A 341 -26.86 11.82 -2.23
N VAL A 342 -27.44 12.07 -3.40
CA VAL A 342 -28.29 13.24 -3.60
C VAL A 342 -29.43 13.05 -2.62
N GLU A 343 -29.48 13.94 -1.62
CA GLU A 343 -30.54 13.97 -0.63
C GLU A 343 -31.81 14.43 -1.36
N ASN A 344 -32.55 13.46 -1.90
CA ASN A 344 -33.89 13.68 -2.41
C ASN A 344 -34.81 13.74 -1.19
N GLY A 345 -35.19 14.95 -0.77
CA GLY A 345 -36.16 15.14 0.31
C GLY A 345 -36.44 16.61 0.59
N GLU A 346 -37.46 17.14 -0.10
CA GLU A 346 -38.38 18.21 0.30
C GLU A 346 -37.93 19.17 1.43
N SER A 347 -37.65 20.43 1.07
CA SER A 347 -37.69 21.54 2.02
C SER A 347 -39.13 21.87 2.40
N PRO A 348 -39.54 21.83 3.68
CA PRO A 348 -40.71 22.57 4.13
C PRO A 348 -40.30 24.04 4.32
N GLY A 349 -40.98 24.93 3.60
CA GLY A 349 -40.66 26.35 3.58
C GLY A 349 -41.06 27.16 4.81
N LYS A 350 -40.76 28.46 4.67
CA LYS A 350 -41.06 29.64 5.50
C LYS A 350 -39.98 29.93 6.56
N THR A 351 -39.42 31.13 6.66
CA THR A 351 -40.04 32.47 6.52
C THR A 351 -38.93 33.52 6.30
N GLU A 352 -39.13 34.46 5.36
CA GLU A 352 -38.45 35.77 5.41
C GLU A 352 -38.95 36.58 6.62
N PRO A 353 -38.15 37.53 7.11
CA PRO A 353 -38.63 38.91 7.05
C PRO A 353 -37.56 39.94 6.62
N GLU A 354 -38.01 40.80 5.69
CA GLU A 354 -37.99 42.27 5.69
C GLU A 354 -36.69 43.10 5.80
N LYS A 355 -36.57 44.05 4.87
CA LYS A 355 -35.54 45.09 4.72
C LYS A 355 -35.74 46.28 5.68
N ALA A 356 -34.62 46.86 6.13
CA ALA A 356 -34.32 48.31 6.25
C ALA A 356 -32.89 48.45 6.83
N GLU A 357 -32.02 49.43 6.59
CA GLU A 357 -31.82 50.54 5.65
C GLU A 357 -30.32 50.95 5.85
N ASP A 358 -29.70 51.44 4.78
CA ASP A 358 -28.56 52.38 4.65
C ASP A 358 -27.27 52.32 5.51
N GLY A 359 -26.13 52.43 4.80
CA GLY A 359 -24.83 52.86 5.35
C GLY A 359 -23.58 52.39 4.61
N HIS A 360 -23.22 53.03 3.48
CA HIS A 360 -21.86 53.07 2.90
C HIS A 360 -20.87 53.82 3.84
N PRO A 361 -19.52 53.83 3.63
CA PRO A 361 -18.75 53.39 2.45
C PRO A 361 -17.44 52.61 2.74
N GLU A 362 -16.81 52.26 1.61
CA GLU A 362 -15.48 51.70 1.36
C GLU A 362 -14.31 52.37 2.10
N GLY A 363 -13.28 51.56 2.40
CA GLY A 363 -11.96 52.01 2.87
C GLY A 363 -10.84 51.28 2.13
N ASP A 364 -10.36 51.92 1.07
CA ASP A 364 -9.07 51.70 0.40
C ASP A 364 -7.92 52.21 1.30
N ALA A 365 -6.78 51.52 1.32
CA ALA A 365 -5.54 52.07 1.87
C ALA A 365 -4.33 51.36 1.26
N GLY A 366 -3.83 51.98 0.19
CA GLY A 366 -2.58 51.67 -0.45
C GLY A 366 -1.32 52.05 0.35
N ASN A 367 -0.27 51.35 -0.08
CA ASN A 367 1.17 51.60 -0.02
C ASN A 367 1.64 53.04 0.27
N GLY A 368 2.60 53.20 1.20
CA GLY A 368 3.30 54.46 1.47
C GLY A 368 4.67 54.25 2.14
N LYS A 369 5.73 54.68 1.46
CA LYS A 369 7.14 54.77 1.92
C LYS A 369 7.35 55.96 2.86
N SER A 370 8.31 55.82 3.80
CA SER A 370 9.19 56.88 4.34
C SER A 370 10.23 56.19 5.25
N GLU A 371 11.50 56.03 4.87
CA GLU A 371 12.61 56.97 5.12
C GLU A 371 12.44 57.86 6.34
N GLU A 372 13.24 57.62 7.38
CA GLU A 372 13.69 58.67 8.29
C GLU A 372 15.13 58.39 8.75
N SER A 373 15.97 59.36 8.44
CA SER A 373 17.35 59.56 8.87
C SER A 373 17.41 60.01 10.32
N ASN A 374 18.42 59.56 11.08
CA ASN A 374 19.03 60.40 12.10
C ASN A 374 20.49 59.99 12.33
N GLY A 375 21.37 60.98 12.31
CA GLY A 375 22.79 60.86 12.67
C GLY A 375 23.17 61.84 13.78
N GLY A 376 24.33 61.59 14.40
CA GLY A 376 25.01 62.42 15.42
C GLY A 376 24.64 61.99 16.85
N ASP A 377 25.53 61.58 17.76
CA ASP A 377 26.99 61.77 17.93
C ASP A 377 27.74 60.47 18.26
#